data_AF-A0A956L9E3-F1
#
_entry.id   AF-A0A956L9E3-F1
#
_cell.length_a   1.000
_cell.length_b   1.000
_cell.length_c   1.000
_cell.angle_alpha   90.00
_cell.angle_beta   90.00
_cell.angle_gamma   90.00
#
_symmetry.space_group_name_H-M   'P 1'
#
loop_
_entity.id
_entity.type
_entity.pdbx_description
1 polymer ?
#
loop_
_entity_poly.entity_id
_entity_poly.type
_entity_poly.pdbx_seq_one_letter_code
_entity_poly.pdbx_strand_id
1 'polypeptide(L)'
;ARVLGDPQRPAADAPWDRFVALAQRLVERDEALVLTCDAEAAARRAEALVTATSATEALVQASSLRPGAVVCEISRPHDLGPEVKAARPDVRVIDGGIIELPGRPDIGSFGPPPGHGYACMVETMALALEQRYEHASLGGQLEPGEVDRLRALVARHGFRVVVPPHGDGPSN
;
A
#
# COMPACT_ATOMS: atom_id res chain seq x y z
N ALA A 1 0.22 8.94 -18.78
CA ALA A 1 -1.06 9.63 -18.42
C ALA A 1 -1.08 10.06 -16.94
N ARG A 2 -1.75 11.17 -16.57
CA ARG A 2 -1.87 11.61 -15.16
C ARG A 2 -3.14 11.05 -14.53
N VAL A 3 -3.02 10.03 -13.66
CA VAL A 3 -4.16 9.40 -12.97
C VAL A 3 -4.83 10.36 -11.99
N LEU A 4 -4.04 11.10 -11.20
CA LEU A 4 -4.55 11.94 -10.12
C LEU A 4 -5.27 13.20 -10.61
N GLY A 5 -4.93 13.67 -11.82
CA GLY A 5 -5.53 14.83 -12.47
C GLY A 5 -6.50 14.47 -13.59
N ASP A 6 -6.90 13.21 -13.74
CA ASP A 6 -7.88 12.83 -14.77
C ASP A 6 -9.27 13.40 -14.39
N PRO A 7 -9.96 14.11 -15.30
CA PRO A 7 -11.26 14.74 -15.00
C PRO A 7 -12.36 13.72 -14.72
N GLN A 8 -12.18 12.45 -15.09
CA GLN A 8 -13.12 11.36 -14.81
C GLN A 8 -12.73 10.54 -13.59
N ARG A 9 -11.79 11.03 -12.78
CA ARG A 9 -11.39 10.40 -11.52
C ARG A 9 -12.60 10.26 -10.59
N PRO A 10 -12.92 9.06 -10.09
CA PRO A 10 -13.98 8.88 -9.09
C PRO A 10 -13.68 9.65 -7.80
N ALA A 11 -14.74 10.04 -7.08
CA ALA A 11 -14.62 10.53 -5.70
C ALA A 11 -13.96 9.46 -4.81
N ALA A 12 -13.31 9.89 -3.72
CA ALA A 12 -12.55 8.97 -2.86
C ALA A 12 -13.40 7.86 -2.22
N ASP A 13 -14.69 8.11 -2.03
CA ASP A 13 -15.70 7.21 -1.47
C ASP A 13 -16.50 6.47 -2.56
N ALA A 14 -16.15 6.64 -3.84
CA ALA A 14 -16.82 5.96 -4.92
C ALA A 14 -16.64 4.43 -4.83
N PRO A 15 -17.60 3.64 -5.33
CA PRO A 15 -17.45 2.19 -5.38
C PRO A 15 -16.25 1.75 -6.23
N TRP A 16 -15.67 0.59 -5.87
CA TRP A 16 -14.41 0.10 -6.44
C TRP A 16 -14.45 -0.12 -7.96
N ASP A 17 -15.59 -0.56 -8.50
CA ASP A 17 -15.83 -0.75 -9.93
C ASP A 17 -15.58 0.52 -10.75
N ARG A 18 -15.84 1.71 -10.20
CA ARG A 18 -15.55 3.00 -10.84
C ARG A 18 -14.05 3.23 -11.02
N PHE A 19 -13.24 2.80 -10.05
CA PHE A 19 -11.79 2.88 -10.14
C PHE A 19 -11.24 1.85 -11.15
N VAL A 20 -11.79 0.64 -11.16
CA VAL A 20 -11.46 -0.38 -12.17
C VAL A 20 -11.77 0.12 -13.59
N ALA A 21 -12.95 0.70 -13.79
CA ALA A 21 -13.35 1.26 -15.09
C ALA A 21 -12.43 2.42 -15.51
N LEU A 22 -11.99 3.28 -14.59
CA LEU A 22 -10.99 4.31 -14.89
C LEU A 22 -9.66 3.67 -15.33
N ALA A 23 -9.16 2.68 -14.57
CA ALA A 23 -7.91 2.01 -14.87
C ALA A 23 -7.93 1.35 -16.25
N GLN A 24 -9.01 0.65 -16.60
CA GLN A 24 -9.20 0.04 -17.92
C GLN A 24 -9.14 1.08 -19.05
N ARG A 25 -9.91 2.18 -18.93
CA ARG A 25 -9.87 3.27 -19.92
C ARG A 25 -8.50 3.94 -20.03
N LEU A 26 -7.79 4.06 -18.91
CA LEU A 26 -6.44 4.62 -18.93
C LEU A 26 -5.51 3.70 -19.68
N VAL A 27 -5.51 2.39 -19.41
CA VAL A 27 -4.66 1.40 -20.08
C VAL A 27 -4.89 1.34 -21.59
N GLU A 28 -6.11 1.62 -22.07
CA GLU A 28 -6.42 1.72 -23.50
C GLU A 28 -5.79 2.93 -24.20
N ARG A 29 -5.32 3.95 -23.45
CA ARG A 29 -4.59 5.10 -24.01
C ARG A 29 -3.12 4.75 -24.19
N ASP A 30 -2.55 5.18 -25.31
CA ASP A 30 -1.10 5.07 -25.53
C ASP A 30 -0.33 5.84 -24.42
N GLU A 31 0.81 5.30 -24.00
CA GLU A 31 1.65 5.83 -22.88
C GLU A 31 1.01 5.85 -21.47
N ALA A 32 -0.09 5.11 -21.24
CA ALA A 32 -0.67 5.01 -19.90
C ALA A 32 0.05 4.03 -18.96
N LEU A 33 0.66 2.99 -19.54
CA LEU A 33 1.45 1.98 -18.82
C LEU A 33 2.88 1.98 -19.35
N VAL A 34 3.84 2.11 -18.44
CA VAL A 34 5.27 2.00 -18.74
C VAL A 34 5.82 0.87 -17.89
N LEU A 35 6.44 -0.12 -18.54
CA LEU A 35 7.19 -1.18 -17.88
C LEU A 35 8.67 -0.85 -17.98
N THR A 36 9.38 -0.87 -16.86
CA THR A 36 10.80 -0.53 -16.80
C THR A 36 11.47 -1.27 -15.64
N CYS A 37 12.77 -1.51 -15.77
CA CYS A 37 13.62 -2.00 -14.69
C CYS A 37 14.38 -0.87 -13.97
N ASP A 38 14.24 0.38 -14.44
CA ASP A 38 14.84 1.56 -13.82
C ASP A 38 13.80 2.22 -12.88
N ALA A 39 13.73 1.70 -11.65
CA ALA A 39 12.81 2.15 -10.62
C ALA A 39 13.03 3.63 -10.25
N GLU A 40 14.28 4.09 -10.23
CA GLU A 40 14.62 5.46 -9.87
C GLU A 40 14.15 6.47 -10.92
N ALA A 41 14.33 6.17 -12.21
CA ALA A 41 13.84 7.03 -13.29
C ALA A 41 12.31 7.11 -13.33
N ALA A 42 11.62 6.02 -12.96
CA ALA A 42 10.18 6.01 -12.80
C ALA A 42 9.74 6.85 -11.59
N ALA A 43 10.40 6.68 -10.43
CA ALA A 43 10.11 7.41 -9.20
C ALA A 43 10.25 8.94 -9.38
N ARG A 44 11.23 9.41 -10.17
CA ARG A 44 11.44 10.85 -10.44
C ARG A 44 10.25 11.54 -11.11
N ARG A 45 9.40 10.76 -11.79
CA ARG A 45 8.22 11.26 -12.51
C ARG A 45 6.91 11.03 -11.75
N ALA A 46 6.92 10.20 -10.71
CA ALA A 46 5.73 9.75 -10.00
C ALA A 46 5.18 10.82 -9.04
N GLU A 47 3.87 11.08 -9.12
CA GLU A 47 3.14 11.89 -8.11
C GLU A 47 2.78 11.05 -6.87
N ALA A 48 2.46 9.78 -7.12
CA ALA A 48 2.23 8.78 -6.11
C ALA A 48 3.09 7.55 -6.45
N LEU A 49 3.77 7.01 -5.45
CA LEU A 49 4.60 5.82 -5.54
C LEU A 49 4.06 4.77 -4.57
N VAL A 50 3.90 3.53 -5.05
CA VAL A 50 3.58 2.38 -4.19
C VAL A 50 4.71 1.38 -4.36
N THR A 51 5.33 0.98 -3.26
CA THR A 51 6.40 -0.03 -3.28
C THR A 51 5.89 -1.32 -2.65
N ALA A 52 6.12 -2.45 -3.33
CA ALA A 52 5.67 -3.78 -2.93
C ALA A 52 6.61 -4.86 -3.52
N THR A 53 7.91 -4.70 -3.32
CA THR A 53 8.93 -5.61 -3.83
C THR A 53 9.46 -6.54 -2.75
N SER A 54 10.24 -7.53 -3.17
CA SER A 54 11.00 -8.43 -2.30
C SER A 54 12.50 -8.13 -2.35
N ALA A 55 12.90 -6.92 -2.74
CA ALA A 55 14.31 -6.53 -2.77
C ALA A 55 14.90 -6.53 -1.36
N THR A 56 16.18 -6.88 -1.26
CA THR A 56 16.92 -6.85 0.01
C THR A 56 17.60 -5.52 0.27
N GLU A 57 17.67 -4.65 -0.74
CA GLU A 57 18.30 -3.34 -0.71
C GLU A 57 17.30 -2.26 -1.10
N ALA A 58 17.53 -1.03 -0.64
CA ALA A 58 16.72 0.12 -1.02
C ALA A 58 16.82 0.37 -2.53
N LEU A 59 15.67 0.47 -3.19
CA LEU A 59 15.54 0.69 -4.64
C LEU A 59 15.38 2.17 -5.00
N VAL A 60 14.90 2.99 -4.08
CA VAL A 60 14.57 4.40 -4.33
C VAL A 60 15.24 5.29 -3.30
N GLN A 61 16.16 6.13 -3.77
CA GLN A 61 16.86 7.13 -2.95
C GLN A 61 16.07 8.45 -2.84
N ALA A 62 16.42 9.27 -1.85
CA ALA A 62 15.81 10.58 -1.63
C ALA A 62 15.86 11.52 -2.86
N SER A 63 16.95 11.47 -3.63
CA SER A 63 17.16 12.26 -4.85
C SER A 63 16.26 11.82 -6.01
N SER A 64 15.77 10.58 -5.97
CA SER A 64 14.96 9.97 -7.02
C SER A 64 13.47 10.23 -6.86
N LEU A 65 13.03 10.94 -5.82
CA LEU A 65 11.63 11.25 -5.58
C LEU A 65 11.25 12.63 -6.15
N ARG A 66 10.09 12.73 -6.79
CA ARG A 66 9.54 14.03 -7.21
C ARG A 66 9.22 14.91 -5.97
N PRO A 67 9.38 16.24 -6.04
CA PRO A 67 8.88 17.16 -5.01
C PRO A 67 7.38 17.00 -4.73
N GLY A 68 7.01 16.92 -3.45
CA GLY A 68 5.62 16.77 -3.02
C GLY A 68 5.01 15.38 -3.30
N ALA A 69 5.82 14.38 -3.64
CA ALA A 69 5.33 13.02 -3.89
C ALA A 69 4.69 12.39 -2.65
N VAL A 70 3.72 11.50 -2.86
CA VAL A 70 3.17 10.62 -1.82
C VAL A 70 3.67 9.21 -2.05
N VAL A 71 4.28 8.60 -1.04
CA VAL A 71 4.81 7.24 -1.11
C VAL A 71 4.04 6.35 -0.13
N CYS A 72 3.52 5.22 -0.60
CA CYS A 72 2.98 4.15 0.22
C CYS A 72 3.97 2.98 0.17
N GLU A 73 4.71 2.77 1.26
CA GLU A 73 5.75 1.74 1.34
C GLU A 73 5.20 0.49 2.03
N ILE A 74 4.94 -0.57 1.25
CA ILE A 74 4.39 -1.83 1.75
C ILE A 74 5.49 -2.88 1.98
N SER A 75 6.58 -2.78 1.22
CA SER A 75 7.69 -3.74 1.19
C SER A 75 8.37 -3.93 2.54
N ARG A 76 8.81 -5.16 2.80
CA ARG A 76 9.70 -5.53 3.91
C ARG A 76 10.74 -6.51 3.38
N PRO A 77 12.05 -6.19 3.38
CA PRO A 77 12.70 -4.93 3.78
C PRO A 77 12.20 -3.68 3.04
N HIS A 78 12.51 -2.49 3.57
CA HIS A 78 12.11 -1.20 3.00
C HIS A 78 12.75 -0.97 1.63
N ASP A 79 11.97 -0.46 0.68
CA ASP A 79 12.43 -0.10 -0.67
C ASP A 79 12.98 1.33 -0.72
N LEU A 80 12.62 2.17 0.25
CA LEU A 80 13.14 3.53 0.37
C LEU A 80 14.45 3.53 1.15
N GLY A 81 15.38 4.40 0.73
CA GLY A 81 16.58 4.69 1.52
C GLY A 81 16.22 5.21 2.92
N PRO A 82 16.98 4.86 3.97
CA PRO A 82 16.70 5.29 5.35
C PRO A 82 16.75 6.82 5.51
N GLU A 83 17.47 7.52 4.64
CA GLU A 83 17.61 8.97 4.64
C GLU A 83 16.39 9.71 4.09
N VAL A 84 15.47 9.02 3.38
CA VAL A 84 14.35 9.67 2.66
C VAL A 84 13.51 10.54 3.58
N LYS A 85 13.10 10.02 4.75
CA LYS A 85 12.25 10.76 5.70
C LYS A 85 12.93 12.04 6.21
N ALA A 86 14.25 12.00 6.42
CA ALA A 86 15.01 13.16 6.92
C ALA A 86 15.36 14.17 5.82
N ALA A 87 15.73 13.68 4.63
CA ALA A 87 16.17 14.52 3.52
C ALA A 87 15.01 15.15 2.73
N ARG A 88 13.81 14.55 2.79
CA ARG A 88 12.64 14.95 1.99
C ARG A 88 11.40 15.18 2.87
N PRO A 89 11.41 16.23 3.72
CA PRO A 89 10.24 16.60 4.51
C PRO A 89 9.04 17.03 3.64
N ASP A 90 9.27 17.35 2.36
CA ASP A 90 8.22 17.63 1.38
C ASP A 90 7.51 16.38 0.85
N VAL A 91 8.07 15.19 1.07
CA VAL A 91 7.50 13.92 0.62
C VAL A 91 6.71 13.28 1.76
N ARG A 92 5.48 12.85 1.48
CA ARG A 92 4.68 12.10 2.44
C ARG A 92 4.93 10.61 2.28
N VAL A 93 5.65 10.01 3.22
CA VAL A 93 5.80 8.54 3.31
C VAL A 93 4.73 7.96 4.25
N ILE A 94 4.03 6.94 3.79
CA ILE A 94 3.02 6.17 4.54
C ILE A 94 3.55 4.74 4.64
N ASP A 95 3.72 4.25 5.87
CA ASP A 95 4.00 2.84 6.13
C ASP A 95 2.75 2.02 5.78
N GLY A 96 2.77 1.41 4.60
CA GLY A 96 1.68 0.61 4.05
C GLY A 96 1.60 -0.78 4.69
N GLY A 97 0.43 -1.39 4.59
CA GLY A 97 0.21 -2.76 5.07
C GLY A 97 0.19 -2.90 6.60
N ILE A 98 0.12 -1.81 7.37
CA ILE A 98 -0.07 -1.83 8.82
C ILE A 98 -1.54 -1.64 9.17
N ILE A 99 -2.06 -2.53 10.01
CA ILE A 99 -3.47 -2.59 10.39
C ILE A 99 -3.59 -2.59 11.92
N GLU A 100 -4.49 -1.77 12.46
CA GLU A 100 -4.87 -1.82 13.87
C GLU A 100 -5.74 -3.05 14.13
N LEU A 101 -5.35 -3.83 15.14
CA LEU A 101 -6.03 -5.06 15.52
C LEU A 101 -7.16 -4.79 16.52
N PRO A 102 -8.31 -5.49 16.42
CA PRO A 102 -9.38 -5.38 17.41
C PRO A 102 -8.89 -5.81 18.79
N GLY A 103 -9.22 -5.04 19.82
CA GLY A 103 -8.71 -5.26 21.19
C GLY A 103 -7.25 -4.89 21.40
N ARG A 104 -6.53 -4.45 20.36
CA ARG A 104 -5.13 -3.99 20.38
C ARG A 104 -4.16 -4.90 21.17
N PRO A 105 -4.16 -6.22 20.92
CA PRO A 105 -3.22 -7.13 21.57
C PRO A 105 -1.77 -6.83 21.17
N ASP A 106 -0.84 -7.13 22.08
CA ASP A 106 0.56 -7.26 21.71
C ASP A 106 0.77 -8.65 21.07
N ILE A 107 1.16 -8.65 19.79
CA ILE A 107 1.43 -9.87 19.02
C ILE A 107 2.92 -10.25 19.02
N GLY A 108 3.76 -9.53 19.77
CA GLY A 108 5.20 -9.77 19.87
C GLY A 108 6.03 -9.04 18.82
N SER A 109 7.33 -9.39 18.75
CA SER A 109 8.35 -8.65 18.01
C SER A 109 8.37 -8.96 16.51
N PHE A 110 7.29 -8.63 15.79
CA PHE A 110 7.18 -8.82 14.34
C PHE A 110 7.48 -7.55 13.52
N GLY A 111 7.69 -6.41 14.17
CA GLY A 111 7.97 -5.13 13.52
C GLY A 111 6.87 -4.07 13.71
N PRO A 112 5.57 -4.38 13.51
CA PRO A 112 4.50 -3.42 13.82
C PRO A 112 4.47 -3.07 15.31
N PRO A 113 4.04 -1.84 15.68
CA PRO A 113 3.89 -1.45 17.07
C PRO A 113 2.79 -2.25 17.79
N PRO A 114 2.78 -2.32 19.13
CA PRO A 114 1.74 -3.03 19.88
C PRO A 114 0.32 -2.62 19.45
N GLY A 115 -0.57 -3.61 19.37
CA GLY A 115 -1.93 -3.42 18.87
C GLY A 115 -2.07 -3.35 17.34
N HIS A 116 -0.98 -3.56 16.60
CA HIS A 116 -0.98 -3.56 15.14
C HIS A 116 -0.40 -4.86 14.58
N GLY A 117 -0.76 -5.17 13.34
CA GLY A 117 -0.20 -6.29 12.58
C GLY A 117 -0.07 -5.94 11.11
N TYR A 118 0.70 -6.76 10.38
CA TYR A 118 0.76 -6.64 8.92
C TYR A 118 -0.54 -7.14 8.27
N ALA A 119 -0.89 -6.59 7.12
CA ALA A 119 -2.09 -6.97 6.37
C ALA A 119 -2.16 -8.48 6.07
N CYS A 120 -1.02 -9.13 5.78
CA CYS A 120 -0.96 -10.58 5.58
C CYS A 120 -1.27 -11.39 6.85
N MET A 121 -0.89 -10.89 8.03
CA MET A 121 -1.27 -11.51 9.31
C MET A 121 -2.76 -11.31 9.56
N VAL A 122 -3.29 -10.13 9.24
CA VAL A 122 -4.72 -9.83 9.39
C VAL A 122 -5.58 -10.70 8.49
N GLU A 123 -5.16 -10.97 7.24
CA GLU A 123 -5.85 -11.94 6.38
C GLU A 123 -5.99 -13.30 7.10
N THR A 124 -4.89 -13.82 7.63
CA THR A 124 -4.87 -15.09 8.36
C THR A 124 -5.77 -15.06 9.59
N MET A 125 -5.69 -14.00 10.40
CA MET A 125 -6.53 -13.84 11.61
C MET A 125 -8.01 -13.79 11.25
N ALA A 126 -8.36 -13.02 10.22
CA ALA A 126 -9.75 -12.81 9.87
C ALA A 126 -10.36 -14.08 9.24
N LEU A 127 -9.61 -14.83 8.44
CA LEU A 127 -10.02 -16.16 7.96
C LEU A 127 -10.24 -17.14 9.12
N ALA A 128 -9.34 -17.16 10.10
CA ALA A 128 -9.45 -18.02 11.27
C ALA A 128 -10.69 -17.68 12.13
N LEU A 129 -11.01 -16.38 12.29
CA LEU A 129 -12.22 -15.92 12.99
C LEU A 129 -13.52 -16.37 12.31
N GLU A 130 -13.49 -16.57 11.00
CA GLU A 130 -14.60 -17.12 10.22
C GLU A 130 -14.60 -18.65 10.14
N GLN A 131 -13.63 -19.30 10.77
CA GLN A 131 -13.41 -20.75 10.67
C GLN A 131 -13.22 -21.20 9.21
N ARG A 132 -12.62 -20.34 8.39
CA ARG A 132 -12.34 -20.59 6.97
C ARG A 132 -10.87 -20.92 6.76
N TYR A 133 -10.57 -22.21 6.72
CA TYR A 133 -9.20 -22.71 6.58
C TYR A 133 -8.87 -23.05 5.13
N GLU A 134 -8.91 -22.03 4.28
CA GLU A 134 -8.64 -22.13 2.84
C GLU A 134 -7.55 -21.15 2.43
N HIS A 135 -6.97 -21.37 1.26
CA HIS A 135 -6.01 -20.45 0.66
C HIS A 135 -6.76 -19.31 -0.03
N ALA A 136 -7.03 -18.21 0.68
CA ALA A 136 -7.70 -17.04 0.10
C ALA A 136 -6.80 -16.31 -0.92
N SER A 137 -5.53 -16.13 -0.58
CA SER A 137 -4.50 -15.57 -1.45
C SER A 137 -3.38 -16.60 -1.65
N LEU A 138 -3.21 -17.14 -2.86
CA LEU A 138 -2.13 -18.08 -3.18
C LEU A 138 -1.47 -17.73 -4.52
N GLY A 139 -0.14 -17.52 -4.49
CA GLY A 139 0.62 -17.15 -5.68
C GLY A 139 0.30 -15.72 -6.14
N GLY A 140 0.45 -15.46 -7.44
CA GLY A 140 0.26 -14.12 -8.04
C GLY A 140 -1.14 -13.83 -8.57
N GLN A 141 -2.09 -14.75 -8.41
CA GLN A 141 -3.46 -14.58 -8.88
C GLN A 141 -4.34 -14.14 -7.72
N LEU A 142 -4.85 -12.91 -7.80
CA LEU A 142 -5.77 -12.34 -6.83
C LEU A 142 -7.01 -11.84 -7.58
N GLU A 143 -8.13 -12.53 -7.37
CA GLU A 143 -9.40 -12.13 -7.96
C GLU A 143 -9.96 -10.89 -7.26
N PRO A 144 -10.41 -9.85 -8.00
CA PRO A 144 -10.95 -8.63 -7.39
C PRO A 144 -12.08 -8.90 -6.39
N GLY A 145 -12.91 -9.92 -6.65
CA GLY A 145 -13.99 -10.32 -5.75
C GLY A 145 -13.51 -10.86 -4.41
N GLU A 146 -12.36 -11.55 -4.36
CA GLU A 146 -11.76 -12.00 -3.10
C GLU A 146 -11.19 -10.83 -2.29
N VAL A 147 -10.67 -9.79 -2.95
CA VAL A 147 -10.23 -8.55 -2.26
C VAL A 147 -11.41 -7.86 -1.58
N ASP A 148 -12.55 -7.73 -2.26
CA ASP A 148 -13.76 -7.13 -1.69
C ASP A 148 -14.31 -7.96 -0.53
N ARG A 149 -14.29 -9.29 -0.69
CA ARG A 149 -14.70 -10.23 0.35
C ARG A 149 -13.82 -10.11 1.60
N LEU A 150 -12.49 -10.12 1.43
CA LEU A 150 -11.53 -9.95 2.52
C LEU A 150 -11.72 -8.60 3.20
N ARG A 151 -11.91 -7.52 2.45
CA ARG A 151 -12.20 -6.18 3.00
C ARG A 151 -13.45 -6.19 3.89
N ALA A 152 -14.54 -6.81 3.44
CA ALA A 152 -15.77 -6.89 4.22
C ALA A 152 -15.59 -7.70 5.51
N LEU A 153 -14.86 -8.82 5.41
CA LEU A 153 -14.59 -9.74 6.51
C LEU A 153 -13.67 -9.09 7.57
N VAL A 154 -12.62 -8.39 7.14
CA VAL A 154 -11.72 -7.60 8.00
C VAL A 154 -12.49 -6.47 8.69
N ALA A 155 -13.34 -5.72 7.95
CA ALA A 155 -14.17 -4.68 8.55
C ALA A 155 -15.16 -5.20 9.60
N ARG A 156 -15.80 -6.35 9.34
CA ARG A 156 -16.75 -6.99 10.26
C ARG A 156 -16.13 -7.34 11.61
N HIS A 157 -14.85 -7.72 11.62
CA HIS A 157 -14.11 -8.06 12.84
C HIS A 157 -13.44 -6.87 13.51
N GLY A 158 -13.64 -5.65 13.02
CA GLY A 158 -13.18 -4.42 13.67
C GLY A 158 -11.70 -4.08 13.46
N PHE A 159 -11.03 -4.74 12.52
CA PHE A 159 -9.70 -4.34 12.05
C PHE A 159 -9.78 -3.01 11.30
N ARG A 160 -8.78 -2.14 11.44
CA ARG A 160 -8.78 -0.80 10.84
C ARG A 160 -7.47 -0.49 10.14
N VAL A 161 -7.55 0.03 8.90
CA VAL A 161 -6.39 0.60 8.21
C VAL A 161 -5.92 1.83 8.98
N VAL A 162 -4.62 1.90 9.24
CA VAL A 162 -4.00 3.04 9.89
C VAL A 162 -3.27 3.85 8.83
N VAL A 163 -3.56 5.16 8.78
CA VAL A 163 -2.73 6.12 8.06
C VAL A 163 -2.17 7.07 9.12
N PRO A 164 -0.89 6.94 9.51
CA PRO A 164 -0.31 7.80 10.51
C PRO A 164 -0.41 9.28 10.08
N PRO A 165 -0.54 10.22 11.05
CA PRO A 165 -0.34 11.64 10.78
C PRO A 165 1.03 11.88 10.15
N HIS A 166 1.14 12.91 9.31
CA HIS A 166 2.40 13.26 8.68
C HIS A 166 3.42 13.68 9.75
N GLY A 167 4.53 12.94 9.86
CA GLY A 167 5.58 13.19 10.85
C GLY A 167 5.59 12.25 12.06
N ASP A 168 4.54 11.45 12.27
CA ASP A 168 4.38 10.56 13.44
C ASP A 168 4.59 9.06 13.11
N GLY A 169 5.35 8.76 12.05
CA GLY A 169 5.79 7.38 11.83
C GLY A 169 6.63 6.91 13.02
N PRO A 170 6.54 5.64 13.45
CA PRO A 170 7.38 5.15 14.53
C PRO A 170 8.84 5.42 14.15
N SER A 171 9.49 6.25 14.96
CA SER A 171 10.94 6.41 14.95
C SER A 171 11.53 5.04 15.29
N ASN A 172 12.00 4.34 14.27
CA ASN A 172 12.83 3.15 14.44
C ASN A 172 14.26 3.60 14.70
#